data_AF-A1BMS7-F1
#
_entry.id   AF-A1BMS7-F1
#
_cell.length_a   1.000
_cell.length_b   1.000
_cell.length_c   1.000
_cell.angle_alpha   90.00
_cell.angle_beta   90.00
_cell.angle_gamma   90.00
#
_symmetry.space_group_name_H-M   'P 1'
#
loop_
_entity.id
_entity.type
_entity.pdbx_description
1 polymer ?
#
loop_
_entity_poly.entity_id
_entity_poly.type
_entity_poly.pdbx_seq_one_letter_code
_entity_poly.pdbx_strand_id
1 'polypeptide(L)'
;IEILKGLRSRYENHHHVTITDGALQAAAELSARYIQDRHLPDKAIDLIDEAGARLRIKRLTAPPELKDLDAQVAKVSAEKDEAIKKQDFEKAAELRDSQEKLEAERKEKESSWREGESNVKMEVNEEVIAQVVASTTGIPVFKLTQAESKKLLNMEAELHKRIIGQDEAVSALARSIRRTRVGLKN
;
A
#
# COMPACT_ATOMS: atom_id res chain seq x y z
N ILE A 1 -20.99 -6.54 -7.06
CA ILE A 1 -20.88 -5.23 -6.38
C ILE A 1 -21.82 -5.15 -5.18
N GLU A 2 -23.12 -5.44 -5.33
CA GLU A 2 -24.09 -5.39 -4.21
C GLU A 2 -23.69 -6.23 -2.98
N ILE A 3 -23.07 -7.40 -3.18
CA ILE A 3 -22.52 -8.20 -2.07
C ILE A 3 -21.45 -7.42 -1.29
N LEU A 4 -20.55 -6.72 -1.96
CA LEU A 4 -19.51 -5.93 -1.31
C LEU A 4 -20.11 -4.75 -0.55
N LYS A 5 -21.15 -4.10 -1.09
CA LYS A 5 -21.88 -3.03 -0.39
C LYS A 5 -22.54 -3.54 0.88
N GLY A 6 -23.14 -4.73 0.84
CA GLY A 6 -23.75 -5.36 2.03
C GLY A 6 -22.72 -5.71 3.13
N LEU A 7 -21.47 -5.96 2.75
CA LEU A 7 -20.39 -6.26 3.70
C LEU A 7 -19.60 -5.02 4.15
N ARG A 8 -19.75 -3.87 3.47
CA ARG A 8 -18.99 -2.63 3.71
C ARG A 8 -18.91 -2.29 5.19
N SER A 9 -20.05 -2.10 5.86
CA SER A 9 -20.08 -1.61 7.24
C SER A 9 -19.37 -2.55 8.21
N ARG A 10 -19.37 -3.87 7.93
CA ARG A 10 -18.64 -4.84 8.75
C ARG A 10 -17.13 -4.64 8.65
N TYR A 11 -16.60 -4.45 7.45
CA TYR A 11 -15.17 -4.22 7.24
C TYR A 11 -14.71 -2.84 7.68
N GLU A 12 -15.52 -1.80 7.47
CA GLU A 12 -15.27 -0.46 7.98
C GLU A 12 -15.12 -0.46 9.51
N ASN A 13 -16.05 -1.12 10.20
CA ASN A 13 -16.00 -1.25 11.66
C ASN A 13 -14.82 -2.09 12.14
N HIS A 14 -14.51 -3.19 11.43
CA HIS A 14 -13.42 -4.08 11.82
C HIS A 14 -12.04 -3.42 11.68
N HIS A 15 -11.82 -2.66 10.61
CA HIS A 15 -10.53 -2.04 10.30
C HIS A 15 -10.41 -0.58 10.73
N HIS A 16 -11.52 0.04 11.14
CA HIS A 16 -11.62 1.48 11.41
C HIS A 16 -11.23 2.34 10.19
N VAL A 17 -11.77 1.98 9.03
CA VAL A 17 -11.56 2.65 7.74
C VAL A 17 -12.90 3.04 7.12
N THR A 18 -12.89 3.98 6.17
CA THR A 18 -14.04 4.28 5.31
C THR A 18 -13.78 3.69 3.93
N ILE A 19 -14.75 2.99 3.33
CA ILE A 19 -14.57 2.33 2.03
C ILE A 19 -15.43 3.03 0.98
N THR A 20 -14.79 3.65 -0.02
CA THR A 20 -15.52 4.36 -1.07
C THR A 20 -16.28 3.41 -2.00
N ASP A 21 -17.31 3.92 -2.69
CA ASP A 21 -17.99 3.16 -3.75
C ASP A 21 -17.01 2.79 -4.88
N GLY A 22 -16.12 3.72 -5.21
CA GLY A 22 -15.03 3.51 -6.15
C GLY A 22 -14.14 2.33 -5.79
N ALA A 23 -13.73 2.20 -4.53
CA ALA A 23 -12.95 1.06 -4.06
C ALA A 23 -13.68 -0.27 -4.24
N LEU A 24 -14.98 -0.34 -3.96
CA LEU A 24 -15.75 -1.57 -4.16
C LEU A 24 -15.82 -1.97 -5.64
N GLN A 25 -15.99 -0.99 -6.52
CA GLN A 25 -16.00 -1.21 -7.96
C GLN A 25 -14.63 -1.66 -8.45
N ALA A 26 -13.56 -0.95 -8.06
CA ALA A 26 -12.19 -1.31 -8.39
C ALA A 26 -11.83 -2.72 -7.88
N ALA A 27 -12.24 -3.10 -6.67
CA ALA A 27 -11.99 -4.43 -6.13
C ALA A 27 -12.65 -5.52 -6.98
N ALA A 28 -13.89 -5.30 -7.44
CA ALA A 28 -14.57 -6.25 -8.32
C ALA A 28 -13.91 -6.33 -9.71
N GLU A 29 -13.62 -5.20 -10.34
CA GLU A 29 -13.08 -5.13 -11.70
C GLU A 29 -11.63 -5.61 -11.79
N LEU A 30 -10.78 -5.15 -10.87
CA LEU A 30 -9.35 -5.50 -10.87
C LEU A 30 -9.15 -6.95 -10.45
N SER A 31 -9.89 -7.46 -9.46
CA SER A 31 -9.81 -8.88 -9.12
C SER A 31 -10.31 -9.78 -10.26
N ALA A 32 -11.35 -9.38 -11.00
CA ALA A 32 -11.82 -10.10 -12.18
C ALA A 32 -10.78 -10.16 -13.30
N ARG A 33 -10.02 -9.08 -13.49
CA ARG A 33 -9.04 -8.95 -14.57
C ARG A 33 -7.69 -9.58 -14.23
N TYR A 34 -7.19 -9.39 -13.01
CA TYR A 34 -5.80 -9.72 -12.65
C TYR A 34 -5.64 -10.98 -11.79
N ILE A 35 -6.70 -11.43 -11.12
CA ILE A 35 -6.68 -12.62 -10.24
C ILE A 35 -7.55 -13.69 -10.89
N GLN A 36 -6.93 -14.60 -11.66
CA GLN A 36 -7.64 -15.60 -12.48
C GLN A 36 -7.89 -16.93 -11.77
N ASP A 37 -7.12 -17.23 -10.73
CA ASP A 37 -7.15 -18.47 -9.94
C ASP A 37 -8.28 -18.50 -8.89
N ARG A 38 -9.05 -17.41 -8.77
CA ARG A 38 -10.12 -17.26 -7.77
C ARG A 38 -11.42 -16.71 -8.37
N HIS A 39 -12.52 -16.98 -7.68
CA HIS A 39 -13.87 -16.63 -8.11
C HIS A 39 -14.40 -15.39 -7.39
N LEU A 40 -15.25 -14.62 -8.08
CA LEU A 40 -16.05 -13.57 -7.44
C LEU A 40 -17.18 -14.20 -6.62
N PRO A 41 -17.63 -13.57 -5.51
CA PRO A 41 -17.16 -12.29 -4.96
C PRO A 41 -15.93 -12.41 -4.03
N ASP A 42 -15.54 -13.62 -3.66
CA ASP A 42 -14.52 -13.94 -2.65
C ASP A 42 -13.20 -13.16 -2.84
N LYS A 43 -12.60 -13.24 -4.03
CA LYS A 43 -11.37 -12.49 -4.33
C LYS A 43 -11.48 -10.97 -4.20
N ALA A 44 -12.67 -10.40 -4.39
CA ALA A 44 -12.88 -8.96 -4.24
C ALA A 44 -13.05 -8.58 -2.77
N ILE A 45 -13.65 -9.47 -1.97
CA ILE A 45 -13.76 -9.32 -0.51
C ILE A 45 -12.36 -9.31 0.10
N ASP A 46 -11.49 -10.23 -0.30
CA ASP A 46 -10.11 -10.30 0.20
C ASP A 46 -9.30 -9.04 -0.10
N LEU A 47 -9.45 -8.46 -1.29
CA LEU A 47 -8.76 -7.20 -1.61
C LEU A 47 -9.22 -6.05 -0.71
N ILE A 48 -10.52 -6.00 -0.38
CA ILE A 48 -11.08 -5.01 0.54
C ILE A 48 -10.54 -5.24 1.96
N ASP A 49 -10.49 -6.49 2.41
CA ASP A 49 -9.98 -6.85 3.73
C ASP A 49 -8.49 -6.52 3.87
N GLU A 50 -7.68 -6.90 2.89
CA GLU A 50 -6.24 -6.61 2.85
C GLU A 50 -5.97 -5.09 2.77
N ALA A 51 -6.76 -4.36 1.98
CA ALA A 51 -6.68 -2.90 1.93
C ALA A 51 -6.99 -2.25 3.28
N GLY A 52 -8.07 -2.70 3.95
CA GLY A 52 -8.44 -2.24 5.29
C GLY A 52 -7.36 -2.53 6.32
N ALA A 53 -6.87 -3.78 6.36
CA ALA A 53 -5.81 -4.20 7.27
C ALA A 53 -4.52 -3.41 7.03
N ARG A 54 -4.14 -3.18 5.78
CA ARG A 54 -2.94 -2.43 5.41
C ARG A 54 -3.02 -0.97 5.89
N LEU A 55 -4.16 -0.31 5.71
CA LEU A 55 -4.37 1.04 6.23
C LEU A 55 -4.34 1.04 7.77
N ARG A 56 -5.00 0.07 8.42
CA ARG A 56 -4.95 -0.06 9.88
C ARG A 56 -3.53 -0.23 10.41
N ILE A 57 -2.69 -1.05 9.76
CA ILE A 57 -1.27 -1.21 10.12
C ILE A 57 -0.51 0.09 9.91
N LYS A 58 -0.70 0.78 8.77
CA LYS A 58 -0.07 2.08 8.51
C LYS A 58 -0.42 3.11 9.58
N ARG A 59 -1.66 3.09 10.09
CA ARG A 59 -2.08 3.93 11.21
C ARG A 59 -1.33 3.57 12.48
N LEU A 60 -1.30 2.30 12.87
CA LEU A 60 -0.63 1.86 14.11
C LEU A 60 0.90 1.93 14.05
N THR A 61 1.48 2.16 12.86
CA THR A 61 2.93 2.22 12.70
C THR A 61 3.41 3.65 12.90
N ALA A 62 4.20 3.86 13.95
CA ALA A 62 4.83 5.16 14.22
C ALA A 62 5.59 5.69 12.97
N PRO A 63 5.51 7.00 12.67
CA PRO A 63 6.27 7.62 11.60
C PRO A 63 7.76 7.29 11.65
N PRO A 64 8.45 7.20 10.50
CA PRO A 64 9.88 6.96 10.43
C PRO A 64 10.68 7.91 11.35
N GLU A 65 10.26 9.17 11.43
CA GLU A 65 10.89 10.18 12.29
C GLU A 65 10.86 9.82 13.79
N LEU A 66 9.77 9.23 14.28
CA LEU A 66 9.70 8.76 15.67
C LEU A 66 10.62 7.55 15.89
N LYS A 67 10.73 6.65 14.91
CA LYS A 67 11.66 5.52 14.97
C LYS A 67 13.13 5.97 14.96
N ASP A 68 13.44 7.00 14.18
CA ASP A 68 14.80 7.57 14.14
C ASP A 68 15.14 8.26 15.46
N LEU A 69 14.18 8.96 16.08
CA LEU A 69 14.34 9.51 17.43
C LEU A 69 14.51 8.43 18.49
N ASP A 70 13.72 7.34 18.43
CA ASP A 70 13.88 6.16 19.30
C ASP A 70 15.30 5.58 19.21
N ALA A 71 15.83 5.45 18.00
CA ALA A 71 17.19 4.96 17.76
C ALA A 71 18.26 5.92 18.32
N GLN A 72 18.07 7.24 18.17
CA GLN A 72 18.98 8.24 18.72
C GLN A 72 18.97 8.24 20.25
N VAL A 73 17.80 8.20 20.89
CA VAL A 73 17.65 8.10 22.36
C VAL A 73 18.34 6.83 22.86
N ALA A 74 18.13 5.69 22.22
CA ALA A 74 18.78 4.44 22.59
C ALA A 74 20.31 4.51 22.49
N LYS A 75 20.83 5.16 21.43
CA LYS A 75 22.27 5.37 21.24
C LYS A 75 22.86 6.25 22.35
N VAL A 76 22.25 7.40 22.61
CA VAL A 76 22.71 8.33 23.66
C VAL A 76 22.62 7.69 25.04
N SER A 77 21.57 6.91 25.31
CA SER A 77 21.46 6.17 26.58
C SER A 77 22.60 5.16 26.75
N ALA A 78 22.97 4.43 25.70
CA ALA A 78 24.09 3.49 25.75
C ALA A 78 25.44 4.20 25.95
N GLU A 79 25.67 5.33 25.27
CA GLU A 79 26.87 6.15 25.43
C GLU A 79 26.97 6.74 26.85
N LYS A 80 25.84 7.16 27.43
CA LYS A 80 25.77 7.66 28.81
C LYS A 80 26.13 6.56 29.81
N ASP A 81 25.57 5.37 29.65
CA ASP A 81 25.88 4.23 30.52
C ASP A 81 27.36 3.83 30.44
N GLU A 82 27.97 3.94 29.25
CA GLU A 82 29.41 3.73 29.08
C GLU A 82 30.24 4.81 29.77
N ALA A 83 29.85 6.09 29.67
CA ALA A 83 30.51 7.20 30.36
C ALA A 83 30.45 7.03 31.90
N ILE A 84 29.30 6.60 32.43
CA ILE A 84 29.12 6.30 33.87
C ILE A 84 30.06 5.17 34.30
N LYS A 85 30.17 4.09 33.50
CA LYS A 85 31.10 2.97 33.78
C LYS A 85 32.56 3.41 33.80
N LYS A 86 32.93 4.38 32.95
CA LYS A 86 34.26 4.98 32.91
C LYS A 86 34.48 6.07 33.97
N GLN A 87 33.48 6.35 34.81
CA GLN A 87 33.48 7.43 35.80
C GLN A 87 33.69 8.82 35.19
N ASP A 88 33.36 8.98 33.91
CA ASP A 88 33.38 10.25 33.21
C ASP A 88 32.04 10.97 33.44
N PHE A 89 31.92 11.59 34.61
CA PHE A 89 30.66 12.20 35.07
C PHE A 89 30.30 13.47 34.31
N GLU A 90 31.28 14.20 33.78
CA GLU A 90 31.05 15.41 32.98
C GLU A 90 30.40 15.03 31.65
N LYS A 91 30.97 14.06 30.93
CA LYS A 91 30.37 13.54 29.70
C LYS A 91 29.02 12.87 29.93
N ALA A 92 28.86 12.15 31.05
CA ALA A 92 27.58 11.55 31.41
C ALA A 92 26.49 12.61 31.67
N ALA A 93 26.84 13.77 32.22
CA ALA A 93 25.91 14.89 32.41
C ALA A 93 25.50 15.50 31.06
N GLU A 94 26.44 15.74 30.14
CA GLU A 94 26.13 16.25 28.79
C GLU A 94 25.20 15.29 28.02
N LEU A 95 25.48 13.98 28.08
CA LEU A 95 24.67 12.95 27.43
C LEU A 95 23.28 12.83 28.07
N ARG A 96 23.16 13.06 29.38
CA ARG A 96 21.86 13.12 30.07
C ARG A 96 21.03 14.30 29.55
N ASP A 97 21.62 15.49 29.45
CA ASP A 97 20.92 16.68 28.96
C ASP A 97 20.51 16.51 27.49
N SER A 98 21.37 15.88 26.68
CA SER A 98 21.04 15.52 25.29
C SER A 98 19.92 14.49 25.20
N GLN A 99 19.91 13.48 26.08
CA GLN A 99 18.85 12.48 26.15
C GLN A 99 17.51 13.14 26.49
N GLU A 100 17.48 14.02 27.49
CA GLU A 100 16.25 14.71 27.92
C GLU A 100 15.67 15.59 26.81
N LYS A 101 16.52 16.27 26.04
CA LYS A 101 16.09 17.04 24.85
C LYS A 101 15.47 16.15 23.77
N LEU A 102 16.11 15.02 23.44
CA LEU A 102 15.61 14.08 22.44
C LEU A 102 14.30 13.41 22.88
N GLU A 103 14.18 13.08 24.17
CA GLU A 103 12.93 12.52 24.74
C GLU A 103 11.80 13.55 24.73
N ALA A 104 12.09 14.83 25.01
CA ALA A 104 11.11 15.91 24.91
C ALA A 104 10.62 16.10 23.47
N GLU A 105 11.53 16.16 22.49
CA GLU A 105 11.18 16.27 21.06
C GLU A 105 10.36 15.06 20.59
N ARG A 106 10.76 13.85 21.00
CA ARG A 106 10.01 12.62 20.71
C ARG A 106 8.61 12.68 21.28
N LYS A 107 8.43 13.13 22.51
CA LYS A 107 7.12 13.23 23.17
C LYS A 107 6.22 14.25 22.49
N GLU A 108 6.78 15.39 22.07
CA GLU A 108 6.04 16.41 21.31
C GLU A 108 5.58 15.88 19.94
N LYS A 109 6.48 15.20 19.20
CA LYS A 109 6.13 14.56 17.93
C LYS A 109 5.14 13.42 18.10
N GLU A 110 5.23 12.65 19.18
CA GLU A 110 4.27 11.60 19.48
C GLU A 110 2.88 12.18 19.82
N SER A 111 2.81 13.27 20.59
CA SER A 111 1.55 13.95 20.89
C SER A 111 0.91 14.51 19.62
N SER A 112 1.68 15.24 18.80
CA SER A 112 1.19 15.81 17.55
C SER A 112 0.77 14.73 16.54
N TRP A 113 1.47 13.60 16.50
CA TRP A 113 1.05 12.44 15.72
C TRP A 113 -0.29 11.87 16.23
N ARG A 114 -0.41 11.58 17.53
CA ARG A 114 -1.66 11.06 18.14
C ARG A 114 -2.83 12.03 18.00
N GLU A 115 -2.58 13.34 18.07
CA GLU A 115 -3.61 14.37 17.85
C GLU A 115 -4.01 14.47 16.37
N GLY A 116 -3.04 14.39 15.46
CA GLY A 116 -3.26 14.32 14.01
C GLY A 116 -3.98 13.05 13.55
N GLU A 117 -3.77 11.93 14.25
CA GLU A 117 -4.48 10.66 14.02
C GLU A 117 -6.00 10.77 14.20
N SER A 118 -6.51 11.77 14.93
CA SER A 118 -7.95 11.98 15.07
C SER A 118 -8.63 12.43 13.77
N ASN A 119 -7.88 13.02 12.84
CA ASN A 119 -8.44 13.68 11.64
C ASN A 119 -8.01 13.06 10.30
N VAL A 120 -7.06 12.13 10.27
CA VAL A 120 -6.74 11.39 9.04
C VAL A 120 -7.77 10.27 8.87
N LYS A 121 -8.84 10.55 8.12
CA LYS A 121 -9.76 9.51 7.68
C LYS A 121 -8.99 8.51 6.83
N MET A 122 -8.80 7.30 7.37
CA MET A 122 -8.19 6.20 6.63
C MET A 122 -9.23 5.68 5.63
N GLU A 123 -9.16 6.22 4.42
CA GLU A 123 -10.08 5.90 3.34
C GLU A 123 -9.48 4.85 2.41
N VAL A 124 -10.20 3.75 2.20
CA VAL A 124 -9.93 2.79 1.14
C VAL A 124 -10.57 3.32 -0.14
N ASN A 125 -9.73 3.79 -1.05
CA ASN A 125 -10.10 4.25 -2.39
C ASN A 125 -9.57 3.28 -3.48
N GLU A 126 -9.85 3.59 -4.75
CA GLU A 126 -9.41 2.82 -5.91
C GLU A 126 -7.89 2.65 -5.96
N GLU A 127 -7.14 3.67 -5.51
CA GLU A 127 -5.69 3.66 -5.51
C GLU A 127 -5.14 2.62 -4.54
N VAL A 128 -5.71 2.55 -3.33
CA VAL A 128 -5.33 1.55 -2.32
C VAL A 128 -5.60 0.15 -2.85
N ILE A 129 -6.75 -0.07 -3.49
CA ILE A 129 -7.07 -1.38 -4.11
C ILE A 129 -6.08 -1.72 -5.22
N ALA A 130 -5.75 -0.78 -6.10
CA ALA A 130 -4.77 -0.99 -7.16
C ALA A 130 -3.38 -1.33 -6.60
N GLN A 131 -2.97 -0.70 -5.49
CA GLN A 131 -1.71 -1.01 -4.79
C GLN A 131 -1.71 -2.41 -4.18
N VAL A 132 -2.85 -2.84 -3.61
CA VAL A 132 -3.00 -4.19 -3.06
C VAL A 132 -2.89 -5.21 -4.20
N VAL A 133 -3.69 -5.06 -5.26
CA VAL A 133 -3.62 -5.96 -6.43
C VAL A 133 -2.21 -6.02 -7.02
N ALA A 134 -1.51 -4.88 -7.11
CA ALA A 134 -0.14 -4.86 -7.59
C ALA A 134 0.83 -5.62 -6.68
N SER A 135 0.64 -5.53 -5.37
CA SER A 135 1.43 -6.29 -4.39
C SER A 135 1.15 -7.78 -4.45
N THR A 136 -0.13 -8.17 -4.57
CA THR A 136 -0.56 -9.57 -4.59
C THR A 136 -0.16 -10.27 -5.90
N THR A 137 -0.30 -9.58 -7.04
CA THR A 137 -0.08 -10.17 -8.38
C THR A 137 1.29 -9.86 -8.96
N GLY A 138 2.03 -8.92 -8.39
CA GLY A 138 3.27 -8.38 -8.97
C GLY A 138 3.07 -7.51 -10.22
N ILE A 139 1.83 -7.32 -10.68
CA ILE A 139 1.49 -6.54 -11.87
C ILE A 139 1.14 -5.12 -11.43
N PRO A 140 1.92 -4.09 -11.76
CA PRO A 140 1.54 -2.70 -11.46
C PRO A 140 0.16 -2.45 -12.05
N VAL A 141 -0.77 -1.81 -11.34
CA VAL A 141 -2.13 -1.52 -11.85
C VAL A 141 -2.40 -0.01 -11.95
N PHE A 142 -1.69 0.78 -11.13
CA PHE A 142 -1.91 2.21 -10.93
C PHE A 142 -1.57 3.10 -12.14
N LYS A 143 -0.64 2.67 -13.02
CA LYS A 143 -0.15 3.49 -14.16
C LYS A 143 -0.81 3.19 -15.51
N LEU A 144 -1.90 2.40 -15.53
CA LEU A 144 -2.22 1.62 -16.72
C LEU A 144 -3.47 2.05 -17.49
N THR A 145 -4.34 2.93 -17.02
CA THR A 145 -5.54 3.28 -17.81
C THR A 145 -5.22 3.86 -19.20
N GLN A 146 -4.28 4.82 -19.30
CA GLN A 146 -3.80 5.32 -20.60
C GLN A 146 -2.61 4.53 -21.16
N ALA A 147 -1.62 4.19 -20.34
CA ALA A 147 -0.42 3.52 -20.83
C ALA A 147 -0.67 2.05 -21.24
N GLU A 148 -1.55 1.33 -20.54
CA GLU A 148 -2.00 -0.02 -20.94
C GLU A 148 -2.85 0.05 -22.19
N SER A 149 -3.78 1.01 -22.29
CA SER A 149 -4.56 1.21 -23.52
C SER A 149 -3.65 1.43 -24.71
N LYS A 150 -2.63 2.29 -24.57
CA LYS A 150 -1.63 2.51 -25.62
C LYS A 150 -0.78 1.27 -25.91
N LYS A 151 -0.36 0.52 -24.87
CA LYS A 151 0.38 -0.75 -25.05
C LYS A 151 -0.48 -1.83 -25.72
N LEU A 152 -1.76 -1.92 -25.40
CA LEU A 152 -2.72 -2.85 -25.98
C LEU A 152 -2.96 -2.51 -27.45
N LEU A 153 -3.14 -1.22 -27.76
CA LEU A 153 -3.26 -0.73 -29.14
C LEU A 153 -2.00 -1.07 -29.95
N ASN A 154 -0.81 -0.89 -29.37
CA ASN A 154 0.47 -1.12 -30.04
C ASN A 154 1.03 -2.54 -29.88
N MET A 155 0.27 -3.47 -29.28
CA MET A 155 0.77 -4.79 -28.87
C MET A 155 1.26 -5.62 -30.06
N GLU A 156 0.52 -5.63 -31.18
CA GLU A 156 0.90 -6.34 -32.40
C GLU A 156 2.23 -5.83 -32.94
N ALA A 157 2.38 -4.50 -33.05
CA ALA A 157 3.61 -3.88 -33.53
C ALA A 157 4.82 -4.17 -32.62
N GLU A 158 4.63 -4.19 -31.30
CA GLU A 158 5.70 -4.54 -30.35
C GLU A 158 6.08 -6.02 -30.42
N LEU A 159 5.13 -6.93 -30.64
CA LEU A 159 5.41 -8.36 -30.82
C LEU A 159 6.19 -8.62 -32.12
N HIS A 160 5.85 -7.93 -33.21
CA HIS A 160 6.54 -8.04 -34.49
C HIS A 160 7.99 -7.55 -34.48
N LYS A 161 8.42 -6.75 -33.50
CA LYS A 161 9.84 -6.41 -33.31
C LYS A 161 10.68 -7.62 -32.86
N ARG A 162 10.05 -8.63 -32.25
CA ARG A 162 10.71 -9.81 -31.69
C ARG A 162 10.35 -11.11 -32.42
N ILE A 163 9.20 -11.13 -33.08
CA ILE A 163 8.67 -12.28 -33.82
C ILE A 163 8.65 -11.91 -35.31
N ILE A 164 9.42 -12.65 -36.11
CA ILE A 164 9.49 -12.47 -37.55
C ILE A 164 8.56 -13.51 -38.20
N GLY A 165 7.62 -13.06 -39.03
CA GLY A 165 6.56 -13.89 -39.60
C GLY A 165 5.42 -14.19 -38.61
N GLN A 166 4.55 -15.15 -38.95
CA GLN A 166 3.40 -15.58 -38.12
C GLN A 166 2.37 -14.46 -37.84
N ASP A 167 2.12 -13.60 -38.84
CA ASP A 167 1.22 -12.44 -38.70
C ASP A 167 -0.20 -12.82 -38.22
N GLU A 168 -0.72 -13.93 -38.73
CA GLU A 168 -2.04 -14.43 -38.36
C GLU A 168 -2.10 -14.86 -36.89
N ALA A 169 -1.08 -15.55 -36.39
CA ALA A 169 -1.02 -16.00 -34.99
C ALA A 169 -0.82 -14.81 -34.03
N VAL A 170 0.04 -13.85 -34.38
CA VAL A 170 0.28 -12.65 -33.58
C VAL A 170 -1.00 -11.81 -33.50
N SER A 171 -1.71 -11.61 -34.62
CA SER A 171 -2.96 -10.85 -34.63
C SER A 171 -4.08 -11.55 -33.87
N ALA A 172 -4.23 -12.87 -34.03
CA ALA A 172 -5.21 -13.67 -33.29
C ALA A 172 -4.99 -13.58 -31.77
N LEU A 173 -3.74 -13.74 -31.32
CA LEU A 173 -3.37 -13.62 -29.90
C LEU A 173 -3.59 -12.20 -29.38
N ALA A 174 -3.10 -11.17 -30.08
CA ALA A 174 -3.26 -9.79 -29.63
C ALA A 174 -4.74 -9.37 -29.57
N ARG A 175 -5.56 -9.81 -30.54
CA ARG A 175 -7.01 -9.59 -30.53
C ARG A 175 -7.68 -10.29 -29.35
N SER A 176 -7.31 -11.52 -29.07
CA SER A 176 -7.82 -12.28 -27.91
C SER A 176 -7.46 -11.58 -26.59
N ILE A 177 -6.18 -11.22 -26.41
CA ILE A 177 -5.68 -10.53 -25.22
C ILE A 177 -6.37 -9.16 -25.04
N ARG A 178 -6.51 -8.37 -26.12
CA ARG A 178 -7.24 -7.09 -26.08
C ARG A 178 -8.68 -7.28 -25.59
N ARG A 179 -9.41 -8.24 -26.16
CA ARG A 179 -10.82 -8.53 -25.77
C ARG A 179 -10.93 -8.94 -24.31
N THR A 180 -10.07 -9.84 -23.83
CA THR A 180 -10.05 -10.24 -22.42
C THR A 180 -9.74 -9.06 -21.50
N ARG A 181 -8.78 -8.21 -21.89
CA ARG A 181 -8.35 -7.05 -21.10
C ARG A 181 -9.39 -5.93 -21.01
N VAL A 182 -10.22 -5.74 -22.03
CA VAL A 182 -11.35 -4.77 -21.99
C VAL A 182 -12.65 -5.36 -21.45
N GLY A 183 -12.63 -6.60 -20.95
CA GLY A 183 -13.81 -7.24 -20.35
C GLY A 183 -14.86 -7.75 -21.34
N LEU A 184 -14.55 -7.78 -22.64
CA LEU A 184 -15.42 -8.33 -23.68
C LEU A 184 -15.17 -9.84 -23.82
N LYS A 185 -15.64 -10.62 -22.84
CA LYS A 185 -15.75 -12.09 -22.97
C LYS A 185 -16.98 -12.42 -23.83
N ASN A 186 -16.79 -13.29 -24.83
CA ASN A 186 -17.89 -14.10 -25.37
C ASN A 186 -18.17 -15.23 -24.37
#